data_AF-A0A9E4N4Y1-F1
#
_entry.id   AF-A0A9E4N4Y1-F1
#
_cell.length_a   1.000
_cell.length_b   1.000
_cell.length_c   1.000
_cell.angle_alpha   90.00
_cell.angle_beta   90.00
_cell.angle_gamma   90.00
#
_symmetry.space_group_name_H-M   'P 1'
#
loop_
_entity.id
_entity.type
_entity.pdbx_description
1 polymer ?
#
loop_
_entity_poly.entity_id
_entity_poly.type
_entity_poly.pdbx_seq_one_letter_code
_entity_poly.pdbx_strand_id
1 'polypeptide(L)'
;MQEVPNSAFSIRRLNPFNGLLQVFELDAARALSANGQVWEIQVLSDSPQGLWANTPLGAQQYFTFGRWSETGGLKQVPVNPLFDIRTMIAASDRLIESLQRVLSQLPFPMTDRYEQWLLDETGQQPLALLQSCRTETEMALYDRPAKWIAAETEDLSFISSHLDRHGQPNHDGDNPRRHASVLEAAVRHRAGSQPCTGWFYRNGENEMVPYEENQPRDREFPALLLAESGYGAENTPLIEDYITWKAPQLLMLPYISG
;
A
#
# COMPACT_ATOMS: atom_id res chain seq x y z
N MET A 1 24.14 -6.88 16.42
CA MET A 1 23.09 -6.25 15.60
C MET A 1 21.90 -6.08 16.52
N GLN A 2 21.45 -4.85 16.75
CA GLN A 2 20.30 -4.59 17.63
C GLN A 2 19.04 -5.07 16.89
N GLU A 3 18.18 -5.82 17.57
CA GLU A 3 16.94 -6.35 17.00
C GLU A 3 15.99 -5.17 16.70
N VAL A 4 15.36 -5.17 15.52
CA VAL A 4 14.38 -4.16 15.14
C VAL A 4 13.17 -4.34 16.04
N PRO A 5 12.69 -3.31 16.76
CA PRO A 5 11.53 -3.47 17.63
C PRO A 5 10.27 -3.71 16.80
N ASN A 6 9.29 -4.45 17.36
CA ASN A 6 8.00 -4.69 16.69
C ASN A 6 7.22 -3.39 16.36
N SER A 7 7.56 -2.27 17.01
CA SER A 7 7.04 -0.94 16.69
C SER A 7 7.54 -0.39 15.36
N ALA A 8 8.63 -0.92 14.81
CA ALA A 8 9.25 -0.48 13.56
C ALA A 8 9.00 -1.51 12.46
N PHE A 9 8.19 -1.14 11.46
CA PHE A 9 7.83 -2.04 10.36
C PHE A 9 7.55 -1.26 9.09
N SER A 10 7.39 -1.97 7.97
CA SER A 10 6.86 -1.41 6.75
C SER A 10 5.62 -2.17 6.28
N ILE A 11 4.79 -1.47 5.50
CA ILE A 11 3.61 -2.01 4.83
C ILE A 11 3.58 -1.57 3.37
N ARG A 12 3.03 -2.39 2.47
CA ARG A 12 2.88 -2.01 1.06
C ARG A 12 1.73 -1.02 0.88
N ARG A 13 1.96 0.01 0.07
CA ARG A 13 0.90 0.90 -0.42
C ARG A 13 0.37 0.31 -1.72
N LEU A 14 -0.82 -0.29 -1.68
CA LEU A 14 -1.34 -1.11 -2.77
C LEU A 14 -2.53 -0.47 -3.50
N ASN A 15 -2.76 -1.01 -4.70
CA ASN A 15 -3.87 -0.72 -5.59
C ASN A 15 -4.06 0.78 -5.93
N PRO A 16 -3.11 1.39 -6.66
CA PRO A 16 -1.95 0.76 -7.30
C PRO A 16 -0.74 0.63 -6.35
N PHE A 17 0.23 -0.22 -6.69
CA PHE A 17 1.45 -0.31 -5.89
C PHE A 17 2.28 0.98 -5.99
N ASN A 18 2.49 1.62 -4.85
CA ASN A 18 3.14 2.93 -4.69
C ASN A 18 4.34 2.87 -3.71
N GLY A 19 4.95 1.69 -3.57
CA GLY A 19 6.11 1.45 -2.72
C GLY A 19 5.75 1.05 -1.29
N LEU A 20 6.76 1.09 -0.41
CA LEU A 20 6.61 0.78 1.00
C LEU A 20 6.38 2.05 1.83
N LEU A 21 5.50 1.96 2.81
CA LEU A 21 5.37 2.95 3.88
C LEU A 21 6.12 2.43 5.11
N GLN A 22 7.15 3.15 5.53
CA GLN A 22 7.83 2.93 6.80
C GLN A 22 6.94 3.45 7.93
N VAL A 23 6.75 2.64 8.96
CA VAL A 23 5.91 2.92 10.11
C VAL A 23 6.71 2.71 11.38
N PHE A 24 6.64 3.67 12.28
CA PHE A 24 7.09 3.51 13.66
C PHE A 24 5.94 3.88 14.59
N GLU A 25 5.42 2.92 15.35
CA GLU A 25 4.24 3.13 16.22
C GLU A 25 4.54 2.91 17.70
N LEU A 26 4.04 3.81 18.54
CA LEU A 26 3.94 3.66 19.99
C LEU A 26 2.46 3.85 20.39
N ASP A 27 2.12 3.50 21.63
CA ASP A 27 0.74 3.45 22.12
C ASP A 27 -0.13 4.69 21.80
N ALA A 28 0.46 5.89 21.83
CA ALA A 28 -0.26 7.15 21.65
C ALA A 28 0.14 7.95 20.41
N ALA A 29 1.06 7.46 19.58
CA ALA A 29 1.55 8.19 18.41
C ALA A 29 2.22 7.25 17.41
N ARG A 30 2.18 7.62 16.13
CA ARG A 30 2.90 6.92 15.06
C ARG A 30 3.57 7.89 14.09
N ALA A 31 4.68 7.45 13.52
CA ALA A 31 5.40 8.14 12.46
C ALA A 31 5.28 7.34 11.16
N LEU A 32 4.95 8.01 10.06
CA LEU A 32 4.78 7.42 8.73
C LEU A 32 5.74 8.07 7.73
N SER A 33 6.47 7.29 6.94
CA SER A 33 7.36 7.83 5.91
C SER A 33 7.42 6.98 4.65
N ALA A 34 7.34 7.62 3.48
CA ALA A 34 7.52 6.95 2.20
C ALA A 34 9.00 6.88 1.75
N ASN A 35 9.90 7.61 2.42
CA ASN A 35 11.31 7.72 2.02
C ASN A 35 12.31 7.57 3.17
N GLY A 36 11.84 7.36 4.41
CA GLY A 36 12.66 7.25 5.62
C GLY A 36 13.29 8.56 6.11
N GLN A 37 13.12 9.66 5.38
CA GLN A 37 13.75 10.96 5.67
C GLN A 37 12.77 11.98 6.25
N VAL A 38 11.58 12.06 5.67
CA VAL A 38 10.50 12.94 6.13
C VAL A 38 9.37 12.08 6.67
N TRP A 39 9.02 12.33 7.92
CA TRP A 39 8.06 11.57 8.68
C TRP A 39 6.83 12.42 8.97
N GLU A 40 5.66 11.92 8.62
CA GLU A 40 4.41 12.46 9.15
C GLU A 40 4.20 11.90 10.55
N ILE A 41 4.09 12.79 11.53
CA ILE A 41 3.82 12.44 12.92
C ILE A 41 2.33 12.55 13.16
N GLN A 42 1.72 11.45 13.58
CA GLN A 42 0.33 11.37 13.95
C GLN A 42 0.20 11.01 15.42
N VAL A 43 -0.73 11.64 16.13
CA VAL A 43 -0.94 11.44 17.56
C VAL A 43 -2.39 11.03 17.79
N LEU A 44 -2.58 10.01 18.63
CA LEU A 44 -3.88 9.52 19.03
C LEU A 44 -4.54 10.55 19.95
N SER A 45 -5.76 10.97 19.65
CA SER A 45 -6.53 11.88 20.49
C SER A 45 -8.01 11.59 20.40
N ASP A 46 -8.76 12.03 21.40
CA ASP A 46 -10.21 11.98 21.37
C ASP A 46 -10.73 13.01 20.36
N SER A 47 -11.72 12.63 19.55
CA SER A 47 -12.38 13.60 18.69
C SER A 47 -13.07 14.68 19.54
N PRO A 48 -12.74 15.97 19.38
CA PRO A 48 -13.35 17.03 20.18
C PRO A 48 -14.85 17.08 19.90
N GLN A 49 -15.65 17.25 20.96
CA GLN A 49 -17.10 17.33 20.86
C GLN A 49 -17.51 18.49 19.94
N GLY A 50 -18.42 18.23 18.99
CA GLY A 50 -19.06 19.27 18.18
C GLY A 50 -18.36 19.68 16.87
N LEU A 51 -17.22 19.07 16.51
CA LEU A 51 -16.57 19.37 15.22
C LEU A 51 -17.17 18.60 14.03
N TRP A 52 -17.73 17.41 14.27
CA TRP A 52 -18.32 16.56 13.23
C TRP A 52 -19.61 15.91 13.72
N ALA A 53 -20.70 16.09 12.95
CA ALA A 53 -22.05 15.66 13.33
C ALA A 53 -22.23 14.12 13.41
N ASN A 54 -21.27 13.34 12.89
CA ASN A 54 -21.40 11.88 12.72
C ASN A 54 -20.28 11.06 13.37
N THR A 55 -19.43 11.63 14.22
CA THR A 55 -18.39 10.84 14.93
C THR A 55 -18.96 10.28 16.23
N PRO A 56 -18.86 8.96 16.50
CA PRO A 56 -19.25 8.39 17.78
C PRO A 56 -18.52 9.10 18.93
N LEU A 57 -19.26 9.45 19.99
CA LEU A 57 -18.68 10.05 21.20
C LEU A 57 -17.55 9.18 21.74
N GLY A 58 -16.36 9.75 21.94
CA GLY A 58 -15.23 9.09 22.59
C GLY A 58 -14.40 8.15 21.72
N ALA A 59 -14.56 8.16 20.40
CA ALA A 59 -13.66 7.43 19.51
C ALA A 59 -12.29 8.14 19.44
N GLN A 60 -11.24 7.44 19.85
CA GLN A 60 -9.86 7.86 19.64
C GLN A 60 -9.46 7.66 18.19
N GLN A 61 -8.81 8.67 17.60
CA GLN A 61 -8.30 8.60 16.24
C GLN A 61 -6.95 9.31 16.12
N TYR A 62 -6.19 8.90 15.12
CA TYR A 62 -4.92 9.53 14.80
C TYR A 62 -5.13 10.85 14.06
N PHE A 63 -4.53 11.92 14.57
CA PHE A 63 -4.50 13.23 13.92
C PHE A 63 -3.08 13.56 13.48
N THR A 64 -2.92 14.08 12.27
CA THR A 64 -1.64 14.62 11.80
C THR A 64 -1.24 15.80 12.68
N PHE A 65 -0.14 15.63 13.42
CA PHE A 65 0.40 16.62 14.35
C PHE A 65 1.50 17.46 13.72
N GLY A 66 2.24 16.90 12.78
CA GLY A 66 3.27 17.64 12.06
C GLY A 66 4.11 16.77 11.14
N ARG A 67 5.12 17.40 10.54
CA ARG A 67 6.16 16.71 9.76
C ARG A 67 7.49 16.86 10.44
N TRP A 68 8.21 15.76 10.58
CA TRP A 68 9.52 15.70 11.22
C TRP A 68 10.59 15.21 10.23
N SER A 69 11.79 15.76 10.33
CA SER A 69 13.00 15.19 9.75
C SER A 69 14.18 15.40 10.70
N GLU A 70 15.21 14.58 10.59
CA GLU A 70 16.41 14.70 11.44
C GLU A 70 17.07 16.08 11.32
N THR A 71 17.12 16.64 10.12
CA THR A 71 17.73 17.95 9.84
C THR A 71 16.82 19.14 10.14
N GLY A 72 15.50 18.95 10.06
CA GLY A 72 14.51 20.02 10.11
C GLY A 72 13.74 20.12 11.42
N GLY A 73 13.87 19.11 12.30
CA GLY A 73 13.04 18.98 13.49
C GLY A 73 11.56 18.82 13.14
N LEU A 74 10.71 18.94 14.17
CA LEU A 74 9.27 18.86 14.00
C LEU A 74 8.69 20.20 13.57
N LYS A 75 8.02 20.23 12.43
CA LYS A 75 7.16 21.32 11.97
C LYS A 75 5.71 20.95 12.25
N GLN A 76 5.17 21.49 13.34
CA GLN A 76 3.79 21.23 13.76
C GLN A 76 2.80 21.90 12.81
N VAL A 77 1.67 21.24 12.54
CA VAL A 77 0.52 21.88 11.90
C VAL A 77 -0.31 22.63 12.95
N PRO A 78 -1.12 23.62 12.58
CA PRO A 78 -2.04 24.27 13.52
C PRO A 78 -2.96 23.23 14.16
N VAL A 79 -2.87 23.07 15.48
CA VAL A 79 -3.71 22.15 16.25
C VAL A 79 -4.91 22.91 16.78
N ASN A 80 -6.11 22.33 16.67
CA ASN A 80 -7.31 22.92 17.25
C ASN A 80 -7.14 23.03 18.78
N PRO A 81 -7.35 24.22 19.39
CA PRO A 81 -7.23 24.41 20.84
C PRO A 81 -8.11 23.49 21.70
N LEU A 82 -9.13 22.86 21.12
CA LEU A 82 -9.99 21.89 21.80
C LEU A 82 -9.28 20.54 22.08
N PHE A 83 -8.14 20.26 21.45
CA PHE A 83 -7.35 19.08 21.76
C PHE A 83 -6.52 19.26 23.04
N ASP A 84 -6.20 18.14 23.70
CA ASP A 84 -5.18 18.13 24.77
C ASP A 84 -3.78 18.23 24.17
N ILE A 85 -3.41 19.45 23.77
CA ILE A 85 -2.16 19.77 23.09
C ILE A 85 -0.94 19.33 23.92
N ARG A 86 -0.99 19.42 25.26
CA ARG A 86 0.15 19.04 26.11
C ARG A 86 0.44 17.55 26.03
N THR A 87 -0.61 16.73 26.12
CA THR A 87 -0.48 15.28 25.97
C THR A 87 -0.02 14.92 24.56
N MET A 88 -0.50 15.65 23.54
CA MET A 88 -0.08 15.40 22.17
C MET A 88 1.41 15.72 21.92
N ILE A 89 1.90 16.84 22.44
CA ILE A 89 3.32 17.21 22.39
C ILE A 89 4.17 16.11 23.04
N ALA A 90 3.84 15.73 24.28
CA ALA A 90 4.60 14.72 25.02
C ALA A 90 4.57 13.32 24.36
N ALA A 91 3.49 12.97 23.68
CA ALA A 91 3.43 11.75 22.87
C ALA A 91 4.35 11.85 21.64
N SER A 92 4.31 12.98 20.93
CA SER A 92 5.15 13.23 19.75
C SER A 92 6.64 13.25 20.06
N ASP A 93 7.04 13.87 21.18
CA ASP A 93 8.45 13.96 21.58
C ASP A 93 9.02 12.56 21.91
N ARG A 94 8.26 11.76 22.69
CA ARG A 94 8.65 10.37 23.02
C ARG A 94 8.75 9.48 21.78
N LEU A 95 7.84 9.67 20.83
CA LEU A 95 7.84 8.97 19.55
C LEU A 95 9.10 9.32 18.74
N ILE A 96 9.40 10.61 18.58
CA ILE A 96 10.56 11.09 17.82
C ILE A 96 11.86 10.60 18.47
N GLU A 97 11.99 10.72 19.78
CA GLU A 97 13.18 10.27 20.52
C GLU A 97 13.42 8.76 20.33
N SER A 98 12.35 7.97 20.31
CA SER A 98 12.43 6.52 20.10
C SER A 98 12.72 6.16 18.64
N LEU A 99 12.07 6.84 17.69
CA LEU A 99 12.30 6.68 16.26
C LEU A 99 13.77 6.93 15.91
N GLN A 100 14.36 8.02 16.44
CA GLN A 100 15.76 8.39 16.16
C GLN A 100 16.75 7.26 16.48
N ARG A 101 16.48 6.43 17.50
CA ARG A 101 17.34 5.31 17.89
C ARG A 101 17.34 4.17 16.88
N VAL A 102 16.31 4.07 16.05
CA VAL A 102 16.13 2.97 15.09
C VAL A 102 16.25 3.40 13.63
N LEU A 103 16.45 4.70 13.34
CA LEU A 103 16.60 5.18 11.95
C LEU A 103 17.74 4.51 11.17
N SER A 104 18.81 4.11 11.85
CA SER A 104 19.92 3.38 11.24
C SER A 104 19.55 1.98 10.74
N GLN A 105 18.34 1.50 11.06
CA GLN A 105 17.83 0.18 10.69
C GLN A 105 16.85 0.23 9.51
N LEU A 106 16.73 1.39 8.83
CA LEU A 106 15.91 1.49 7.62
C LEU A 106 16.55 0.71 6.44
N PRO A 107 15.72 0.14 5.54
CA PRO A 107 14.26 0.07 5.62
C PRO A 107 13.80 -0.95 6.69
N PHE A 108 12.69 -0.65 7.37
CA PHE A 108 12.10 -1.55 8.36
C PHE A 108 11.49 -2.80 7.71
N PRO A 109 11.44 -3.92 8.45
CA PRO A 109 10.93 -5.19 7.93
C PRO A 109 9.45 -5.10 7.52
N MET A 110 9.10 -5.73 6.41
CA MET A 110 7.73 -5.81 5.91
C MET A 110 6.90 -6.76 6.79
N THR A 111 5.70 -6.33 7.23
CA THR A 111 4.88 -7.10 8.18
C THR A 111 3.46 -7.41 7.70
N ASP A 112 3.01 -6.81 6.60
CA ASP A 112 1.71 -7.05 5.97
C ASP A 112 1.72 -8.37 5.19
N ARG A 113 1.63 -9.49 5.92
CA ARG A 113 1.77 -10.86 5.38
C ARG A 113 0.50 -11.50 4.85
N TYR A 114 -0.67 -10.99 5.21
CA TYR A 114 -1.92 -11.43 4.60
C TYR A 114 -2.11 -10.66 3.30
N GLU A 115 -2.33 -11.37 2.21
CA GLU A 115 -2.41 -10.82 0.86
C GLU A 115 -3.70 -11.24 0.19
N GLN A 116 -4.45 -10.26 -0.30
CA GLN A 116 -5.63 -10.51 -1.12
C GLN A 116 -5.25 -10.40 -2.59
N TRP A 117 -5.34 -11.51 -3.31
CA TRP A 117 -5.04 -11.57 -4.73
C TRP A 117 -6.32 -11.65 -5.55
N LEU A 118 -6.37 -10.88 -6.63
CA LEU A 118 -7.27 -11.13 -7.76
C LEU A 118 -6.83 -12.41 -8.44
N LEU A 119 -7.76 -13.30 -8.74
CA LEU A 119 -7.50 -14.55 -9.42
C LEU A 119 -8.01 -14.50 -10.87
N ASP A 120 -7.51 -15.41 -11.70
CA ASP A 120 -7.98 -15.60 -13.07
C ASP A 120 -9.41 -16.15 -13.14
N GLU A 121 -9.96 -16.25 -14.35
CA GLU A 121 -11.32 -16.76 -14.56
C GLU A 121 -11.55 -18.18 -13.99
N THR A 122 -10.48 -18.98 -13.89
CA THR A 122 -10.54 -20.34 -13.34
C THR A 122 -10.37 -20.37 -11.81
N GLY A 123 -10.02 -19.23 -11.21
CA GLY A 123 -9.71 -19.10 -9.79
C GLY A 123 -8.42 -19.81 -9.36
N GLN A 124 -7.55 -20.19 -10.30
CA GLN A 124 -6.32 -20.96 -10.04
C GLN A 124 -5.08 -20.08 -9.99
N GLN A 125 -5.00 -19.03 -10.80
CA GLN A 125 -3.80 -18.23 -10.97
C GLN A 125 -3.95 -16.83 -10.36
N PRO A 126 -3.07 -16.42 -9.42
CA PRO A 126 -3.01 -15.05 -8.94
C PRO A 126 -2.63 -14.09 -10.08
N LEU A 127 -3.47 -13.08 -10.30
CA LEU A 127 -3.29 -12.08 -11.35
C LEU A 127 -2.68 -10.79 -10.82
N ALA A 128 -3.21 -10.26 -9.73
CA ALA A 128 -2.79 -8.97 -9.21
C ALA A 128 -3.03 -8.88 -7.70
N LEU A 129 -2.06 -8.33 -6.98
CA LEU A 129 -2.23 -8.05 -5.56
C LEU A 129 -3.17 -6.85 -5.39
N LEU A 130 -4.25 -7.04 -4.67
CA LEU A 130 -5.25 -6.00 -4.40
C LEU A 130 -4.95 -5.30 -3.09
N GLN A 131 -4.70 -6.07 -2.03
CA GLN A 131 -4.60 -5.56 -0.67
C GLN A 131 -3.64 -6.43 0.15
N SER A 132 -3.12 -5.86 1.23
CA SER A 132 -2.36 -6.59 2.23
C SER A 132 -2.63 -6.04 3.63
N CYS A 133 -2.48 -6.89 4.65
CA CYS A 133 -2.61 -6.50 6.04
C CYS A 133 -1.75 -7.37 6.96
N ARG A 134 -1.56 -6.92 8.20
CA ARG A 134 -0.68 -7.54 9.20
C ARG A 134 -1.39 -8.61 10.03
N THR A 135 -2.69 -8.43 10.26
CA THR A 135 -3.47 -9.27 11.19
C THR A 135 -4.82 -9.67 10.61
N GLU A 136 -5.39 -10.76 11.11
CA GLU A 136 -6.74 -11.19 10.73
C GLU A 136 -7.81 -10.15 11.11
N THR A 137 -7.60 -9.39 12.19
CA THR A 137 -8.50 -8.30 12.58
C THR A 137 -8.51 -7.20 11.53
N GLU A 138 -7.35 -6.81 10.99
CA GLU A 138 -7.28 -5.86 9.87
C GLU A 138 -7.89 -6.44 8.61
N MET A 139 -7.66 -7.74 8.34
CA MET A 139 -8.23 -8.44 7.20
C MET A 139 -9.77 -8.41 7.22
N ALA A 140 -10.38 -8.57 8.39
CA ALA A 140 -11.82 -8.53 8.58
C ALA A 140 -12.46 -7.15 8.32
N LEU A 141 -11.67 -6.07 8.23
CA LEU A 141 -12.16 -4.73 7.89
C LEU A 141 -12.43 -4.57 6.38
N TYR A 142 -11.98 -5.52 5.55
CA TYR A 142 -12.18 -5.48 4.10
C TYR A 142 -13.50 -6.16 3.72
N ASP A 143 -14.59 -5.39 3.75
CA ASP A 143 -15.94 -5.89 3.45
C ASP A 143 -16.16 -6.27 1.97
N ARG A 144 -15.35 -5.73 1.04
CA ARG A 144 -15.47 -6.00 -0.40
C ARG A 144 -14.11 -6.05 -1.09
N PRO A 145 -13.90 -6.99 -2.04
CA PRO A 145 -12.68 -7.03 -2.82
C PRO A 145 -12.54 -5.75 -3.64
N ALA A 146 -11.37 -5.12 -3.52
CA ALA A 146 -11.06 -3.95 -4.32
C ALA A 146 -10.99 -4.32 -5.81
N LYS A 147 -11.40 -3.40 -6.69
CA LYS A 147 -11.09 -3.51 -8.11
C LYS A 147 -9.62 -3.15 -8.30
N TRP A 148 -8.88 -3.94 -9.06
CA TRP A 148 -7.52 -3.57 -9.42
C TRP A 148 -7.51 -2.32 -10.31
N ILE A 149 -6.70 -1.33 -9.93
CA ILE A 149 -6.42 -0.12 -10.70
C ILE A 149 -4.93 0.00 -10.96
N ALA A 150 -4.58 0.47 -12.16
CA ALA A 150 -3.18 0.58 -12.60
C ALA A 150 -2.50 1.84 -12.04
N ALA A 151 -3.27 2.92 -11.93
CA ALA A 151 -2.84 4.24 -11.49
C ALA A 151 -3.98 4.93 -10.71
N GLU A 152 -3.61 5.84 -9.82
CA GLU A 152 -4.58 6.71 -9.14
C GLU A 152 -5.30 7.61 -10.16
N THR A 153 -6.50 8.10 -9.82
CA THR A 153 -7.29 8.94 -10.73
C THR A 153 -6.53 10.18 -11.23
N GLU A 154 -5.66 10.74 -10.39
CA GLU A 154 -4.86 11.94 -10.68
C GLU A 154 -3.48 11.61 -11.26
N ASP A 155 -3.07 10.34 -11.27
CA ASP A 155 -1.78 9.93 -11.81
C ASP A 155 -1.90 9.66 -13.32
N LEU A 156 -1.57 10.70 -14.09
CA LEU A 156 -1.60 10.69 -15.55
C LEU A 156 -0.25 10.29 -16.16
N SER A 157 0.71 9.84 -15.35
CA SER A 157 2.10 9.66 -15.79
C SER A 157 2.36 8.34 -16.52
N PHE A 158 1.46 7.35 -16.40
CA PHE A 158 1.60 6.08 -17.12
C PHE A 158 1.25 6.24 -18.60
N ILE A 159 2.27 6.10 -19.46
CA ILE A 159 2.13 6.09 -20.92
C ILE A 159 2.82 4.83 -21.47
N SER A 160 2.03 3.87 -21.95
CA SER A 160 2.54 2.70 -22.67
C SER A 160 3.15 3.09 -24.02
N SER A 161 4.43 2.73 -24.21
CA SER A 161 5.14 2.86 -25.48
C SER A 161 4.60 1.92 -26.56
N HIS A 162 4.04 0.78 -26.16
CA HIS A 162 3.34 -0.13 -27.06
C HIS A 162 2.09 0.53 -27.65
N LEU A 163 1.19 1.05 -26.81
CA LEU A 163 -0.05 1.67 -27.27
C LEU A 163 0.20 2.95 -28.08
N ASP A 164 1.15 3.77 -27.65
CA ASP A 164 1.52 5.02 -28.34
C ASP A 164 2.00 4.76 -29.78
N ARG A 165 2.87 3.75 -29.97
CA ARG A 165 3.33 3.33 -31.31
C ARG A 165 2.22 2.81 -32.23
N HIS A 166 1.11 2.36 -31.66
CA HIS A 166 -0.08 1.91 -32.40
C HIS A 166 -1.10 3.04 -32.59
N GLY A 167 -0.73 4.29 -32.30
CA GLY A 167 -1.58 5.47 -32.50
C GLY A 167 -2.77 5.54 -31.54
N GLN A 168 -2.73 4.78 -30.43
CA GLN A 168 -3.74 4.92 -29.39
C GLN A 168 -3.43 6.18 -28.59
N PRO A 169 -4.39 7.11 -28.43
CA PRO A 169 -4.17 8.29 -27.62
C PRO A 169 -4.08 7.91 -26.13
N ASN A 170 -3.23 8.62 -25.39
CA ASN A 170 -3.08 8.46 -23.93
C ASN A 170 -4.20 9.13 -23.13
N HIS A 171 -5.00 10.01 -23.75
CA HIS A 171 -6.21 10.62 -23.22
C HIS A 171 -7.30 10.71 -24.30
N ASP A 172 -8.58 10.69 -23.94
CA ASP A 172 -9.67 10.90 -24.91
C ASP A 172 -10.79 11.83 -24.40
N GLY A 173 -10.45 12.95 -23.76
CA GLY A 173 -11.41 13.97 -23.33
C GLY A 173 -12.28 13.56 -22.13
N ASP A 174 -12.86 12.36 -22.20
CA ASP A 174 -13.63 11.71 -21.14
C ASP A 174 -12.72 10.87 -20.22
N ASN A 175 -11.64 10.28 -20.76
CA ASN A 175 -10.66 9.53 -19.97
C ASN A 175 -9.25 10.12 -20.10
N PRO A 176 -8.72 10.80 -19.06
CA PRO A 176 -7.39 11.38 -19.09
C PRO A 176 -6.25 10.35 -18.92
N ARG A 177 -6.56 9.09 -18.57
CA ARG A 177 -5.60 8.02 -18.25
C ARG A 177 -5.85 6.77 -19.10
N ARG A 178 -6.05 6.98 -20.41
CA ARG A 178 -6.55 5.95 -21.33
C ARG A 178 -5.66 4.71 -21.38
N HIS A 179 -4.33 4.87 -21.39
CA HIS A 179 -3.40 3.73 -21.37
C HIS A 179 -3.55 2.89 -20.09
N ALA A 180 -3.70 3.53 -18.93
CA ALA A 180 -3.97 2.84 -17.66
C ALA A 180 -5.32 2.10 -17.70
N SER A 181 -6.37 2.70 -18.29
CA SER A 181 -7.67 2.04 -18.40
C SER A 181 -7.69 0.85 -19.35
N VAL A 182 -6.90 0.88 -20.44
CA VAL A 182 -6.72 -0.28 -21.33
C VAL A 182 -6.05 -1.42 -20.57
N LEU A 183 -5.01 -1.12 -19.78
CA LEU A 183 -4.35 -2.10 -18.92
C LEU A 183 -5.31 -2.69 -17.87
N GLU A 184 -6.07 -1.85 -17.16
CA GLU A 184 -7.10 -2.29 -16.22
C GLU A 184 -8.17 -3.16 -16.88
N ALA A 185 -8.52 -2.88 -18.14
CA ALA A 185 -9.42 -3.72 -18.92
C ALA A 185 -8.81 -5.07 -19.27
N ALA A 186 -7.52 -5.14 -19.62
CA ALA A 186 -6.83 -6.40 -19.87
C ALA A 186 -6.78 -7.28 -18.61
N VAL A 187 -6.47 -6.71 -17.45
CA VAL A 187 -6.50 -7.41 -16.15
C VAL A 187 -7.90 -7.90 -15.80
N ARG A 188 -8.91 -7.05 -15.97
CA ARG A 188 -10.31 -7.43 -15.73
C ARG A 188 -10.78 -8.52 -16.69
N HIS A 189 -10.39 -8.47 -17.95
CA HIS A 189 -10.77 -9.47 -18.94
C HIS A 189 -10.22 -10.85 -18.55
N ARG A 190 -8.95 -10.91 -18.12
CA ARG A 190 -8.32 -12.16 -17.67
C ARG A 190 -8.92 -12.72 -16.37
N ALA A 191 -9.42 -11.85 -15.50
CA ALA A 191 -10.14 -12.27 -14.29
C ALA A 191 -11.54 -12.84 -14.58
N GLY A 192 -12.03 -12.73 -15.83
CA GLY A 192 -13.33 -13.22 -16.24
C GLY A 192 -14.50 -12.30 -15.85
N SER A 193 -15.72 -12.74 -16.20
CA SER A 193 -16.96 -11.99 -15.97
C SER A 193 -17.39 -11.94 -14.51
N GLN A 194 -16.93 -12.91 -13.70
CA GLN A 194 -17.16 -13.01 -12.26
C GLN A 194 -15.81 -13.09 -11.55
N PRO A 195 -15.12 -11.95 -11.37
CA PRO A 195 -13.79 -11.93 -10.77
C PRO A 195 -13.85 -12.48 -9.35
N CYS A 196 -12.95 -13.41 -9.04
CA CYS A 196 -12.80 -13.99 -7.72
C CYS A 196 -11.50 -13.52 -7.07
N THR A 197 -11.48 -13.50 -5.74
CA THR A 197 -10.30 -13.11 -4.95
C THR A 197 -10.05 -14.15 -3.87
N GLY A 198 -8.77 -14.34 -3.51
CA GLY A 198 -8.38 -15.22 -2.41
C GLY A 198 -7.44 -14.51 -1.44
N TRP A 199 -7.59 -14.81 -0.15
CA TRP A 199 -6.63 -14.41 0.87
C TRP A 199 -5.57 -15.50 1.05
N PHE A 200 -4.31 -15.06 1.12
CA PHE A 200 -3.15 -15.93 1.29
C PHE A 200 -2.22 -15.33 2.34
N TYR A 201 -1.59 -16.18 3.14
CA TYR A 201 -0.56 -15.81 4.09
C TYR A 201 0.83 -16.03 3.49
N ARG A 202 1.67 -15.00 3.50
CA ARG A 202 3.07 -15.07 3.08
C ARG A 202 3.94 -15.64 4.21
N ASN A 203 4.39 -16.87 4.04
CA ASN A 203 5.27 -17.59 4.97
C ASN A 203 6.74 -17.57 4.51
N GLY A 204 7.30 -16.37 4.29
CA GLY A 204 8.63 -16.20 3.72
C GLY A 204 8.59 -15.69 2.28
N GLU A 205 9.72 -15.69 1.58
CA GLU A 205 9.82 -15.01 0.27
C GLU A 205 9.00 -15.72 -0.82
N ASN A 206 9.04 -17.06 -0.84
CA ASN A 206 8.48 -17.87 -1.92
C ASN A 206 7.34 -18.80 -1.49
N GLU A 207 6.92 -18.72 -0.22
CA GLU A 207 5.87 -19.60 0.30
C GLU A 207 4.61 -18.79 0.57
N MET A 208 3.54 -19.15 -0.13
CA MET A 208 2.20 -18.58 0.04
C MET A 208 1.26 -19.69 0.44
N VAL A 209 0.62 -19.53 1.59
CA VAL A 209 -0.34 -20.50 2.12
C VAL A 209 -1.73 -19.92 1.98
N PRO A 210 -2.68 -20.61 1.34
CA PRO A 210 -4.06 -20.14 1.29
C PRO A 210 -4.63 -20.00 2.71
N TYR A 211 -5.30 -18.88 2.96
CA TYR A 211 -5.94 -18.64 4.25
C TYR A 211 -7.15 -19.57 4.45
N GLU A 212 -7.87 -19.87 3.37
CA GLU A 212 -8.95 -20.86 3.34
C GLU A 212 -8.42 -22.24 2.94
N GLU A 213 -8.64 -23.25 3.77
CA GLU A 213 -8.09 -24.61 3.57
C GLU A 213 -8.51 -25.28 2.25
N ASN A 214 -9.64 -24.86 1.66
CA ASN A 214 -10.18 -25.42 0.43
C ASN A 214 -9.51 -24.89 -0.85
N GLN A 215 -8.56 -23.97 -0.73
CA GLN A 215 -7.86 -23.41 -1.88
C GLN A 215 -6.57 -24.20 -2.21
N PRO A 216 -6.27 -24.43 -3.50
CA PRO A 216 -5.03 -25.08 -3.93
C PRO A 216 -3.79 -24.37 -3.41
N ARG A 217 -2.83 -25.14 -2.89
CA ARG A 217 -1.56 -24.64 -2.32
C ARG A 217 -0.48 -24.40 -3.37
N ASP A 218 -0.47 -25.19 -4.44
CA ASP A 218 0.53 -25.10 -5.50
C ASP A 218 0.12 -24.05 -6.54
N ARG A 219 0.51 -22.80 -6.28
CA ARG A 219 0.30 -21.67 -7.19
C ARG A 219 1.57 -20.84 -7.31
N GLU A 220 1.86 -20.38 -8.51
CA GLU A 220 2.92 -19.40 -8.73
C GLU A 220 2.35 -18.00 -8.51
N PHE A 221 2.92 -17.28 -7.55
CA PHE A 221 2.52 -15.91 -7.26
C PHE A 221 3.40 -14.93 -8.02
N PRO A 222 2.83 -13.93 -8.71
CA PRO A 222 3.61 -12.92 -9.39
C PRO A 222 4.53 -12.16 -8.43
N ALA A 223 5.84 -12.23 -8.64
CA ALA A 223 6.81 -11.52 -7.80
C ALA A 223 6.61 -9.99 -7.90
N LEU A 224 6.21 -9.51 -9.08
CA LEU A 224 6.03 -8.08 -9.38
C LEU A 224 4.63 -7.56 -9.04
N LEU A 225 3.89 -8.27 -8.19
CA LEU A 225 2.53 -7.92 -7.73
C LEU A 225 1.45 -7.89 -8.82
N LEU A 226 1.83 -8.15 -10.07
CA LEU A 226 0.99 -8.30 -11.25
C LEU A 226 1.57 -9.44 -12.09
N ALA A 227 0.72 -10.32 -12.59
CA ALA A 227 1.13 -11.40 -13.47
C ALA A 227 1.78 -10.83 -14.74
N GLU A 228 2.87 -11.46 -15.18
CA GLU A 228 3.68 -10.98 -16.30
C GLU A 228 3.25 -11.59 -17.64
N SER A 229 2.65 -12.78 -17.59
CA SER A 229 2.26 -13.58 -18.74
C SER A 229 0.76 -13.91 -18.72
N GLY A 230 0.21 -14.40 -19.84
CA GLY A 230 -1.18 -14.88 -19.89
C GLY A 230 -2.24 -13.83 -20.28
N TYR A 231 -1.83 -12.68 -20.82
CA TYR A 231 -2.71 -11.59 -21.28
C TYR A 231 -2.99 -11.59 -22.79
N GLY A 232 -2.50 -12.59 -23.54
CA GLY A 232 -2.47 -12.56 -25.00
C GLY A 232 -1.25 -11.82 -25.54
N ALA A 233 -0.85 -12.14 -26.78
CA ALA A 233 0.35 -11.58 -27.41
C ALA A 233 0.23 -10.07 -27.63
N GLU A 234 -1.00 -9.58 -27.80
CA GLU A 234 -1.34 -8.18 -27.98
C GLU A 234 -1.17 -7.34 -26.71
N ASN A 235 -1.45 -7.90 -25.53
CA ASN A 235 -1.37 -7.16 -24.27
C ASN A 235 -0.06 -7.39 -23.52
N THR A 236 0.71 -8.43 -23.87
CA THR A 236 2.00 -8.71 -23.19
C THR A 236 2.93 -7.49 -23.15
N PRO A 237 3.15 -6.75 -24.26
CA PRO A 237 3.99 -5.54 -24.23
C PRO A 237 3.42 -4.41 -23.37
N LEU A 238 2.09 -4.35 -23.20
CA LEU A 238 1.44 -3.37 -22.32
C LEU A 238 1.70 -3.68 -20.83
N ILE A 239 1.74 -4.97 -20.47
CA ILE A 239 2.12 -5.41 -19.12
C ILE A 239 3.60 -5.07 -18.85
N GLU A 240 4.48 -5.34 -19.81
CA GLU A 240 5.92 -5.01 -19.71
C GLU A 240 6.16 -3.50 -19.55
N ASP A 241 5.47 -2.67 -20.33
CA ASP A 241 5.53 -1.21 -20.20
C ASP A 241 5.10 -0.75 -18.79
N TYR A 242 4.05 -1.36 -18.23
CA TYR A 242 3.56 -1.04 -16.89
C TYR A 242 4.55 -1.42 -15.80
N ILE A 243 5.10 -2.63 -15.86
CA ILE A 243 6.10 -3.11 -14.92
C ILE A 243 7.35 -2.21 -14.98
N THR A 244 7.76 -1.84 -16.19
CA THR A 244 8.88 -0.90 -16.39
C THR A 244 8.58 0.47 -15.76
N TRP A 245 7.37 1.00 -15.95
CA TRP A 245 6.95 2.25 -15.32
C TRP A 245 6.92 2.15 -13.78
N LYS A 246 6.50 1.01 -13.23
CA LYS A 246 6.48 0.74 -11.78
C LYS A 246 7.82 0.27 -11.20
N ALA A 247 8.85 0.04 -12.03
CA ALA A 247 10.12 -0.50 -11.60
C ALA A 247 10.75 0.26 -10.41
N PRO A 248 10.74 1.62 -10.34
CA PRO A 248 11.29 2.34 -9.20
C PRO A 248 10.62 1.98 -7.86
N GLN A 249 9.30 1.75 -7.87
CA GLN A 249 8.57 1.32 -6.67
C GLN A 249 8.77 -0.17 -6.40
N LEU A 250 8.77 -1.01 -7.44
CA LEU A 250 8.97 -2.46 -7.31
C LEU A 250 10.32 -2.80 -6.68
N LEU A 251 11.38 -2.04 -6.97
CA LEU A 251 12.70 -2.16 -6.34
C LEU A 251 12.71 -1.84 -4.84
N MET A 252 11.59 -1.38 -4.25
CA MET A 252 11.47 -1.26 -2.79
C MET A 252 11.07 -2.58 -2.13
N LEU A 253 10.65 -3.60 -2.89
CA LEU A 253 10.26 -4.90 -2.34
C LEU A 253 11.51 -5.67 -1.89
N PRO A 254 11.56 -6.16 -0.64
CA PRO A 254 12.78 -6.73 -0.07
C PRO A 254 13.25 -8.00 -0.80
N TYR A 255 12.33 -8.73 -1.43
CA TYR A 255 12.60 -9.98 -2.14
C TYR A 255 12.95 -9.78 -3.63
N ILE A 256 12.90 -8.56 -4.17
CA ILE A 256 13.36 -8.25 -5.53
C ILE A 256 14.80 -7.68 -5.51
N SER A 257 15.13 -6.98 -4.42
CA SER A 257 16.38 -6.22 -4.30
C SER A 257 17.52 -6.99 -3.62
N GLY A 258 17.39 -8.31 -3.53
CA GLY A 258 18.33 -9.24 -2.89
C GLY A 258 19.25 -9.97 -3.86
#